data_AF-A0A3S9MVV2-F1
#
_entry.id   AF-A0A3S9MVV2-F1
#
_cell.length_a   1.000
_cell.length_b   1.000
_cell.length_c   1.000
_cell.angle_alpha   90.00
_cell.angle_beta   90.00
_cell.angle_gamma   90.00
#
_symmetry.space_group_name_H-M   'P 1'
#
loop_
_entity.id
_entity.type
_entity.pdbx_description
1 polymer ?
#
loop_
_entity_poly.entity_id
_entity_poly.type
_entity_poly.pdbx_seq_one_letter_code
_entity_poly.pdbx_strand_id
1 'polypeptide(L)'
;MSFLRRNGVAIIVITFLLAAAYLYFYKPEFFDFIKQPTAREIYQRQLEKNPSSLKKWQELTQLAITDSLVIDENYSEFLNARHMPFSAGYLVDIAQGESLKATITSTSIQHWLLEFYDVNNRLLTSATVQDTLITLKPITQEQQVRVIVQSLLDSVSTAQLKIYKQPLLAFPVAGKSNRSIQSFWGASRAGGARSHKGNDIFADRGHPVIAAADGSISSVRDRGLGGKQIWLRDPLTQSSHYYAHLDSQLVKAGQRVKRGDTIGLVGNTGNARTTPPHLHFGIYKSGGAVDPKPYIWQQEIPEKSIALPFAEIAIGKGTGANLRRRPDSKGELIRNIQNDTVTILGNSTNWYHVRIADSLAGFAHQSVIRLIKD
;
A
#
# COMPACT_ATOMS: atom_id res chain seq x y z
N MET A 1 -43.11 40.16 -30.39
CA MET A 1 -42.45 40.17 -29.06
C MET A 1 -42.65 38.89 -28.22
N SER A 2 -43.57 37.96 -28.53
CA SER A 2 -43.82 36.77 -27.68
C SER A 2 -42.87 35.58 -27.90
N PHE A 3 -42.30 35.40 -29.10
CA PHE A 3 -41.36 34.30 -29.41
C PHE A 3 -40.03 34.44 -28.65
N LEU A 4 -39.46 35.65 -28.63
CA LEU A 4 -38.22 35.95 -27.90
C LEU A 4 -38.37 35.81 -26.37
N ARG A 5 -39.55 36.07 -25.80
CA ARG A 5 -39.82 35.86 -24.36
C ARG A 5 -40.04 34.39 -24.00
N ARG A 6 -40.69 33.58 -24.85
CA ARG A 6 -40.90 32.14 -24.61
C ARG A 6 -39.64 31.30 -24.84
N ASN A 7 -38.80 31.68 -25.81
CA ASN A 7 -37.61 30.92 -26.19
C ASN A 7 -36.30 31.53 -25.68
N GLY A 8 -36.34 32.71 -25.04
CA GLY A 8 -35.15 33.38 -24.52
C GLY A 8 -34.36 32.54 -23.52
N VAL A 9 -35.06 31.81 -22.64
CA VAL A 9 -34.41 30.89 -21.69
C VAL A 9 -33.74 29.73 -22.42
N ALA A 10 -34.38 29.14 -23.43
CA ALA A 10 -33.81 28.03 -24.20
C ALA A 10 -32.60 28.47 -25.03
N ILE A 11 -32.64 29.65 -25.66
CA ILE A 11 -31.52 30.21 -26.40
C ILE A 11 -30.34 30.48 -25.45
N ILE A 12 -30.58 31.10 -24.30
CA ILE A 12 -29.55 31.33 -23.28
C ILE A 12 -28.92 30.00 -22.84
N VAL A 13 -29.72 29.00 -22.51
CA VAL A 13 -29.23 27.67 -22.09
C VAL A 13 -28.39 27.02 -23.20
N ILE A 14 -28.84 27.03 -24.45
CA ILE A 14 -28.09 26.47 -25.59
C ILE A 14 -26.78 27.22 -25.80
N THR A 15 -26.80 28.56 -25.75
CA THR A 15 -25.58 29.38 -25.88
C THR A 15 -24.60 29.10 -24.75
N PHE A 16 -25.06 28.96 -23.51
CA PHE A 16 -24.22 28.57 -22.38
C PHE A 16 -23.65 27.15 -22.55
N LEU A 17 -24.43 26.19 -23.03
CA LEU A 17 -23.96 24.82 -23.30
C LEU A 17 -22.92 24.79 -24.43
N LEU A 18 -23.11 25.57 -25.51
CA LEU A 18 -22.14 25.69 -26.59
C LEU A 18 -20.86 26.38 -26.13
N ALA A 19 -20.97 27.43 -25.32
CA ALA A 19 -19.81 28.10 -24.72
C ALA A 19 -19.05 27.18 -23.75
N ALA A 20 -19.77 26.40 -22.95
CA ALA A 20 -19.18 25.40 -22.05
C ALA A 20 -18.50 24.27 -22.84
N ALA A 21 -19.13 23.78 -23.93
CA ALA A 21 -18.52 22.79 -24.83
C ALA A 21 -17.25 23.35 -25.50
N TYR A 22 -17.30 24.59 -26.00
CA TYR A 22 -16.14 25.28 -26.55
C TYR A 22 -15.01 25.40 -25.52
N LEU A 23 -15.33 25.91 -24.32
CA LEU A 23 -14.37 26.00 -23.21
C LEU A 23 -13.81 24.63 -22.82
N TYR A 24 -14.62 23.57 -22.86
CA TYR A 24 -14.18 22.21 -22.55
C TYR A 24 -13.13 21.70 -23.56
N PHE A 25 -13.31 21.99 -24.85
CA PHE A 25 -12.34 21.58 -25.87
C PHE A 25 -11.04 22.42 -25.85
N TYR A 26 -11.12 23.72 -25.52
CA TYR A 26 -9.96 24.61 -25.57
C TYR A 26 -9.23 24.76 -24.22
N LYS A 27 -9.94 24.59 -23.11
CA LYS A 27 -9.47 24.79 -21.72
C LYS A 27 -10.11 23.77 -20.77
N PRO A 28 -9.88 22.46 -20.99
CA PRO A 28 -10.45 21.39 -20.18
C PRO A 28 -10.14 21.52 -18.67
N GLU A 29 -9.06 22.20 -18.29
CA GLU A 29 -8.70 22.47 -16.88
C GLU A 29 -9.79 23.22 -16.09
N PHE A 30 -10.63 24.03 -16.74
CA PHE A 30 -11.75 24.68 -16.06
C PHE A 30 -12.82 23.70 -15.56
N PHE A 31 -12.83 22.46 -16.05
CA PHE A 31 -13.80 21.43 -15.68
C PHE A 31 -13.23 20.39 -14.72
N ASP A 32 -12.00 20.57 -14.22
CA ASP A 32 -11.36 19.62 -13.30
C ASP A 32 -12.13 19.48 -11.98
N PHE A 33 -12.92 20.49 -11.57
CA PHE A 33 -13.80 20.39 -10.40
C PHE A 33 -14.94 19.37 -10.58
N ILE A 34 -15.34 19.10 -11.82
CA ILE A 34 -16.36 18.10 -12.16
C ILE A 34 -15.70 16.74 -12.39
N LYS A 35 -14.63 16.71 -13.20
CA LYS A 35 -13.99 15.46 -13.62
C LYS A 35 -13.10 14.83 -12.57
N GLN A 36 -12.53 15.65 -11.69
CA GLN A 36 -11.53 15.23 -10.70
C GLN A 36 -10.45 14.34 -11.33
N PRO A 37 -9.76 14.83 -12.38
CA PRO A 37 -8.75 14.02 -13.07
C PRO A 37 -7.64 13.61 -12.09
N THR A 38 -7.10 12.43 -12.34
CA THR A 38 -5.97 11.90 -11.61
C THR A 38 -4.72 12.74 -11.87
N ALA A 39 -3.73 12.68 -10.96
CA ALA A 39 -2.45 13.35 -11.13
C ALA A 39 -1.76 13.00 -12.48
N ARG A 40 -1.92 11.75 -12.91
CA ARG A 40 -1.47 11.25 -14.21
C ARG A 40 -2.10 12.02 -15.38
N GLU A 41 -3.42 12.10 -15.39
CA GLU A 41 -4.18 12.76 -16.47
C GLU A 41 -3.85 14.25 -16.54
N ILE A 42 -3.64 14.90 -15.39
CA ILE A 42 -3.22 16.30 -15.32
C ILE A 42 -1.86 16.48 -16.02
N TYR A 43 -0.86 15.65 -15.70
CA TYR A 43 0.46 15.79 -16.32
C TYR A 43 0.47 15.35 -17.79
N GLN A 44 -0.25 14.30 -18.14
CA GLN A 44 -0.40 13.86 -19.52
C GLN A 44 -0.93 14.99 -20.41
N ARG A 45 -1.99 15.68 -19.95
CA ARG A 45 -2.56 16.84 -20.63
C ARG A 45 -1.57 17.99 -20.82
N GLN A 46 -0.63 18.19 -19.89
CA GLN A 46 0.43 19.20 -20.06
C GLN A 46 1.40 18.81 -21.19
N LEU A 47 1.70 17.52 -21.31
CA LEU A 47 2.59 16.98 -22.35
C LEU A 47 1.93 16.87 -23.73
N GLU A 48 0.61 16.90 -23.86
CA GLU A 48 -0.09 16.88 -25.16
C GLU A 48 0.36 18.00 -26.12
N LYS A 49 0.87 19.11 -25.56
CA LYS A 49 1.45 20.21 -26.34
C LYS A 49 2.78 19.84 -27.03
N ASN A 50 3.43 18.76 -26.59
CA ASN A 50 4.66 18.23 -27.15
C ASN A 50 4.55 16.70 -27.32
N PRO A 51 4.08 16.22 -28.50
CA PRO A 51 3.85 14.80 -28.75
C PRO A 51 5.08 13.90 -28.53
N SER A 52 6.29 14.42 -28.77
CA SER A 52 7.53 13.67 -28.55
C SER A 52 7.80 13.41 -27.06
N SER A 53 7.62 14.44 -26.22
CA SER A 53 7.71 14.32 -24.77
C SER A 53 6.61 13.41 -24.23
N LEU A 54 5.37 13.56 -24.71
CA LEU A 54 4.27 12.69 -24.31
C LEU A 54 4.60 11.21 -24.60
N LYS A 55 5.06 10.90 -25.82
CA LYS A 55 5.45 9.55 -26.22
C LYS A 55 6.57 9.00 -25.32
N LYS A 56 7.65 9.76 -25.13
CA LYS A 56 8.78 9.37 -24.26
C LYS A 56 8.32 9.07 -22.83
N TRP A 57 7.45 9.92 -22.28
CA TRP A 57 6.93 9.75 -20.93
C TRP A 57 6.03 8.52 -20.80
N GLN A 58 5.20 8.24 -21.80
CA GLN A 58 4.35 7.04 -21.85
C GLN A 58 5.18 5.75 -21.99
N GLU A 59 6.22 5.76 -22.81
CA GLU A 59 7.15 4.63 -22.98
C GLU A 59 7.86 4.29 -21.67
N LEU A 60 8.28 5.30 -20.90
CA LEU A 60 8.87 5.11 -19.57
C LEU A 60 7.89 4.47 -18.57
N THR A 61 6.60 4.80 -18.63
CA THR A 61 5.59 4.14 -17.79
C THR A 61 5.39 2.69 -18.25
N GLN A 62 5.28 2.45 -19.56
CA GLN A 62 5.08 1.11 -20.09
C GLN A 62 6.27 0.20 -19.77
N LEU A 63 7.48 0.76 -19.82
CA LEU A 63 8.68 0.06 -19.37
C LEU A 63 8.57 -0.34 -17.90
N ALA A 64 8.27 0.62 -17.00
CA ALA A 64 8.11 0.36 -15.57
C ALA A 64 7.04 -0.68 -15.25
N ILE A 65 5.95 -0.73 -16.02
CA ILE A 65 4.89 -1.74 -15.89
C ILE A 65 5.41 -3.14 -16.31
N THR A 66 6.28 -3.20 -17.32
CA THR A 66 6.74 -4.43 -17.94
C THR A 66 7.95 -5.03 -17.20
N ASP A 67 8.82 -4.19 -16.64
CA ASP A 67 10.04 -4.58 -15.91
C ASP A 67 9.89 -4.55 -14.38
N SER A 68 8.66 -4.46 -13.86
CA SER A 68 8.41 -4.28 -12.42
C SER A 68 9.11 -5.32 -11.54
N LEU A 69 9.78 -4.84 -10.48
CA LEU A 69 10.57 -5.67 -9.57
C LEU A 69 9.76 -6.11 -8.36
N VAL A 70 9.95 -7.36 -7.94
CA VAL A 70 9.34 -7.85 -6.69
C VAL A 70 10.13 -7.28 -5.51
N ILE A 71 9.44 -6.61 -4.59
CA ILE A 71 10.07 -6.01 -3.40
C ILE A 71 9.62 -6.70 -2.12
N ASP A 72 10.38 -6.47 -1.05
CA ASP A 72 10.03 -6.93 0.29
C ASP A 72 8.90 -6.10 0.90
N GLU A 73 8.29 -6.63 1.97
CA GLU A 73 7.12 -5.99 2.62
C GLU A 73 7.40 -4.59 3.18
N ASN A 74 8.67 -4.27 3.47
CA ASN A 74 9.14 -3.00 4.02
C ASN A 74 10.27 -2.44 3.16
N TYR A 75 9.92 -1.86 2.02
CA TYR A 75 10.88 -1.40 1.02
C TYR A 75 11.13 0.10 1.13
N SER A 76 12.39 0.51 0.99
CA SER A 76 12.74 1.90 0.73
C SER A 76 13.82 2.01 -0.33
N GLU A 77 13.81 3.14 -1.04
CA GLU A 77 14.79 3.42 -2.09
C GLU A 77 15.08 4.91 -2.16
N PHE A 78 16.34 5.25 -2.38
CA PHE A 78 16.75 6.58 -2.82
C PHE A 78 16.72 6.62 -4.34
N LEU A 79 15.92 7.52 -4.90
CA LEU A 79 15.70 7.68 -6.34
C LEU A 79 16.48 8.87 -6.87
N ASN A 80 17.08 8.73 -8.05
CA ASN A 80 17.84 9.78 -8.70
C ASN A 80 17.34 10.05 -10.13
N ALA A 81 16.81 11.25 -10.35
CA ALA A 81 16.35 11.73 -11.65
C ALA A 81 17.12 13.00 -12.07
N ARG A 82 18.39 13.16 -11.68
CA ARG A 82 19.14 14.40 -11.98
C ARG A 82 19.61 14.52 -13.43
N HIS A 83 19.93 13.40 -14.06
CA HIS A 83 20.56 13.38 -15.39
C HIS A 83 19.64 12.80 -16.47
N MET A 84 18.72 11.92 -16.07
CA MET A 84 17.71 11.34 -16.93
C MET A 84 16.37 11.20 -16.19
N PRO A 85 15.24 11.17 -16.92
CA PRO A 85 13.95 10.89 -16.31
C PRO A 85 13.94 9.51 -15.64
N PHE A 86 13.48 9.46 -14.40
CA PHE A 86 13.35 8.21 -13.66
C PHE A 86 12.01 7.54 -13.97
N SER A 87 12.02 6.22 -14.08
CA SER A 87 10.80 5.41 -14.06
C SER A 87 11.14 4.01 -13.56
N ALA A 88 10.38 3.52 -12.58
CA ALA A 88 10.50 2.17 -12.03
C ALA A 88 9.15 1.64 -11.56
N GLY A 89 8.98 0.32 -11.67
CA GLY A 89 7.82 -0.38 -11.15
C GLY A 89 8.19 -1.39 -10.07
N TYR A 90 7.30 -1.56 -9.10
CA TYR A 90 7.46 -2.48 -7.98
C TYR A 90 6.20 -3.32 -7.81
N LEU A 91 6.34 -4.63 -7.76
CA LEU A 91 5.27 -5.58 -7.50
C LEU A 91 5.17 -5.86 -6.00
N VAL A 92 3.97 -5.67 -5.46
CA VAL A 92 3.67 -5.92 -4.06
C VAL A 92 2.43 -6.78 -3.95
N ASP A 93 2.56 -7.90 -3.25
CA ASP A 93 1.41 -8.71 -2.86
C ASP A 93 0.78 -8.09 -1.61
N ILE A 94 -0.51 -7.82 -1.68
CA ILE A 94 -1.27 -7.31 -0.56
C ILE A 94 -2.43 -8.23 -0.22
N ALA A 95 -2.47 -8.65 1.05
CA ALA A 95 -3.48 -9.52 1.58
C ALA A 95 -4.77 -8.77 1.95
N GLN A 96 -5.86 -9.50 2.00
CA GLN A 96 -7.11 -8.96 2.52
C GLN A 96 -6.94 -8.60 4.01
N GLY A 97 -7.23 -7.35 4.38
CA GLY A 97 -7.01 -6.86 5.74
C GLY A 97 -5.78 -5.97 5.91
N GLU A 98 -4.94 -5.87 4.89
CA GLU A 98 -3.82 -4.95 4.83
C GLU A 98 -4.19 -3.66 4.07
N SER A 99 -3.35 -2.66 4.21
CA SER A 99 -3.31 -1.45 3.39
C SER A 99 -1.90 -1.26 2.85
N LEU A 100 -1.76 -0.95 1.57
CA LEU A 100 -0.49 -0.66 0.94
C LEU A 100 -0.28 0.84 0.99
N LYS A 101 0.85 1.26 1.54
CA LYS A 101 1.25 2.66 1.60
C LYS A 101 2.51 2.85 0.79
N ALA A 102 2.48 3.86 -0.07
CA ALA A 102 3.67 4.32 -0.74
C ALA A 102 3.83 5.82 -0.48
N THR A 103 5.03 6.22 -0.08
CA THR A 103 5.39 7.62 0.15
C THR A 103 6.56 8.00 -0.72
N ILE A 104 6.51 9.20 -1.29
CA ILE A 104 7.66 9.83 -1.91
C ILE A 104 7.89 11.16 -1.22
N THR A 105 9.07 11.32 -0.63
CA THR A 105 9.55 12.61 -0.12
C THR A 105 10.63 13.12 -1.05
N SER A 106 10.39 14.27 -1.67
CA SER A 106 11.29 14.91 -2.64
C SER A 106 11.83 16.22 -2.06
N THR A 107 13.04 16.62 -2.48
CA THR A 107 13.62 17.93 -2.13
C THR A 107 13.09 19.09 -2.97
N SER A 108 12.20 18.82 -3.94
CA SER A 108 11.61 19.81 -4.83
C SER A 108 10.10 19.59 -4.99
N ILE A 109 9.41 20.69 -5.32
CA ILE A 109 7.99 20.94 -5.06
C ILE A 109 7.06 20.13 -5.97
N GLN A 110 7.45 19.77 -7.22
CA GLN A 110 6.60 18.98 -8.13
C GLN A 110 7.39 18.25 -9.23
N HIS A 111 7.91 17.05 -8.94
CA HIS A 111 8.73 16.32 -9.91
C HIS A 111 8.46 14.83 -10.01
N TRP A 112 7.55 14.29 -9.21
CA TRP A 112 7.34 12.85 -9.13
C TRP A 112 5.86 12.53 -9.17
N LEU A 113 5.55 11.44 -9.86
CA LEU A 113 4.27 10.77 -9.89
C LEU A 113 4.44 9.42 -9.19
N LEU A 114 3.51 9.14 -8.29
CA LEU A 114 3.34 7.86 -7.63
C LEU A 114 1.99 7.30 -8.04
N GLU A 115 1.97 6.03 -8.46
CA GLU A 115 0.80 5.44 -9.07
C GLU A 115 0.65 3.98 -8.64
N PHE A 116 -0.60 3.56 -8.45
CA PHE A 116 -0.92 2.15 -8.24
C PHE A 116 -1.71 1.62 -9.42
N TYR A 117 -1.31 0.44 -9.91
CA TYR A 117 -1.96 -0.28 -10.98
C TYR A 117 -2.36 -1.68 -10.51
N ASP A 118 -3.47 -2.19 -11.04
CA ASP A 118 -3.84 -3.60 -10.85
C ASP A 118 -3.04 -4.54 -11.77
N VAL A 119 -3.26 -5.85 -11.60
CA VAL A 119 -2.60 -6.89 -12.40
C VAL A 119 -2.84 -6.76 -13.90
N ASN A 120 -3.95 -6.13 -14.30
CA ASN A 120 -4.35 -5.89 -15.70
C ASN A 120 -3.85 -4.54 -16.23
N ASN A 121 -2.92 -3.89 -15.52
CA ASN A 121 -2.33 -2.60 -15.88
C ASN A 121 -3.34 -1.45 -15.91
N ARG A 122 -4.46 -1.55 -15.19
CA ARG A 122 -5.39 -0.43 -15.02
C ARG A 122 -4.97 0.42 -13.83
N LEU A 123 -4.90 1.73 -14.04
CA LEU A 123 -4.60 2.70 -13.00
C LEU A 123 -5.70 2.69 -11.92
N LEU A 124 -5.30 2.48 -10.68
CA LEU A 124 -6.17 2.50 -9.49
C LEU A 124 -6.21 3.89 -8.85
N THR A 125 -5.05 4.52 -8.72
CA THR A 125 -4.90 5.87 -8.14
C THR A 125 -3.54 6.44 -8.51
N SER A 126 -3.44 7.77 -8.58
CA SER A 126 -2.16 8.48 -8.74
C SER A 126 -2.13 9.76 -7.92
N ALA A 127 -0.92 10.21 -7.56
CA ALA A 127 -0.70 11.50 -6.91
C ALA A 127 0.66 12.10 -7.34
N THR A 128 0.71 13.42 -7.45
CA THR A 128 1.95 14.19 -7.60
C THR A 128 2.54 14.52 -6.21
N VAL A 129 3.85 14.77 -6.16
CA VAL A 129 4.59 14.83 -4.88
C VAL A 129 4.82 16.24 -4.33
N GLN A 130 4.43 16.42 -3.06
CA GLN A 130 5.23 16.95 -1.93
C GLN A 130 4.76 16.22 -0.66
N ASP A 131 5.64 15.46 0.02
CA ASP A 131 5.29 14.64 1.21
C ASP A 131 4.03 13.77 1.00
N THR A 132 3.89 13.28 -0.22
CA THR A 132 2.69 12.60 -0.67
C THR A 132 2.68 11.16 -0.16
N LEU A 133 1.57 10.80 0.47
CA LEU A 133 1.23 9.43 0.87
C LEU A 133 0.04 8.97 0.04
N ILE A 134 0.25 7.97 -0.82
CA ILE A 134 -0.87 7.21 -1.40
C ILE A 134 -1.10 5.98 -0.52
N THR A 135 -2.37 5.74 -0.17
CA THR A 135 -2.79 4.55 0.56
C THR A 135 -3.82 3.80 -0.29
N LEU A 136 -3.57 2.52 -0.54
CA LEU A 136 -4.52 1.59 -1.12
C LEU A 136 -5.01 0.63 -0.04
N LYS A 137 -6.32 0.37 -0.01
CA LYS A 137 -6.95 -0.54 0.95
C LYS A 137 -7.71 -1.63 0.18
N PRO A 138 -7.09 -2.78 -0.11
CA PRO A 138 -7.82 -3.92 -0.65
C PRO A 138 -8.77 -4.48 0.41
N ILE A 139 -10.06 -4.22 0.20
CA ILE A 139 -11.12 -4.66 1.13
C ILE A 139 -11.66 -6.05 0.73
N THR A 140 -11.54 -6.42 -0.55
CA THR A 140 -12.24 -7.58 -1.14
C THR A 140 -11.39 -8.84 -1.20
N GLN A 141 -10.24 -8.84 -1.87
CA GLN A 141 -9.38 -10.03 -2.05
C GLN A 141 -7.90 -9.67 -2.00
N GLU A 142 -7.07 -10.70 -1.80
CA GLU A 142 -5.64 -10.59 -2.02
C GLU A 142 -5.39 -10.21 -3.47
N GLN A 143 -4.51 -9.25 -3.69
CA GLN A 143 -4.18 -8.79 -5.03
C GLN A 143 -2.72 -8.42 -5.10
N GLN A 144 -2.12 -8.66 -6.25
CA GLN A 144 -0.84 -8.08 -6.58
C GLN A 144 -1.08 -6.68 -7.15
N VAL A 145 -0.32 -5.71 -6.65
CA VAL A 145 -0.41 -4.30 -7.05
C VAL A 145 0.94 -3.88 -7.58
N ARG A 146 0.93 -3.16 -8.70
CA ARG A 146 2.12 -2.47 -9.21
C ARG A 146 2.15 -1.06 -8.66
N VAL A 147 3.25 -0.73 -8.00
CA VAL A 147 3.58 0.64 -7.63
C VAL A 147 4.52 1.19 -8.69
N ILE A 148 4.09 2.20 -9.44
CA ILE A 148 4.94 2.89 -10.41
C ILE A 148 5.36 4.23 -9.83
N VAL A 149 6.65 4.51 -9.93
CA VAL A 149 7.23 5.79 -9.57
C VAL A 149 7.92 6.37 -10.80
N GLN A 150 7.55 7.58 -11.15
CA GLN A 150 8.06 8.23 -12.34
C GLN A 150 8.38 9.69 -12.06
N SER A 151 9.52 10.17 -12.56
CA SER A 151 9.80 11.60 -12.54
C SER A 151 9.07 12.32 -13.68
N LEU A 152 8.85 13.61 -13.54
CA LEU A 152 8.50 14.46 -14.67
C LEU A 152 9.71 14.55 -15.61
N LEU A 153 9.49 14.75 -16.91
CA LEU A 153 10.56 14.65 -17.91
C LEU A 153 11.66 15.70 -17.72
N ASP A 154 11.31 16.91 -17.28
CA ASP A 154 12.25 18.03 -17.15
C ASP A 154 12.69 18.26 -15.69
N SER A 155 12.43 17.27 -14.81
CA SER A 155 12.79 17.40 -13.41
C SER A 155 14.22 16.98 -13.14
N VAL A 156 15.01 17.84 -12.50
CA VAL A 156 16.30 17.49 -11.89
C VAL A 156 16.08 17.32 -10.40
N SER A 157 15.88 16.08 -9.94
CA SER A 157 15.55 15.86 -8.53
C SER A 157 15.93 14.49 -8.00
N THR A 158 15.89 14.37 -6.68
CA THR A 158 16.08 13.12 -5.95
C THR A 158 14.92 12.93 -5.00
N ALA A 159 14.56 11.69 -4.73
CA ALA A 159 13.46 11.38 -3.84
C ALA A 159 13.74 10.17 -2.94
N GLN A 160 13.00 10.09 -1.85
CA GLN A 160 12.98 8.96 -0.93
C GLN A 160 11.65 8.25 -1.09
N LEU A 161 11.69 7.05 -1.67
CA LEU A 161 10.55 6.16 -1.77
C LEU A 161 10.49 5.26 -0.54
N LYS A 162 9.29 5.07 -0.01
CA LYS A 162 8.97 3.97 0.91
C LYS A 162 7.72 3.28 0.42
N ILE A 163 7.72 1.96 0.41
CA ILE A 163 6.56 1.12 0.13
C ILE A 163 6.44 0.12 1.27
N TYR A 164 5.32 0.13 1.96
CA TYR A 164 5.11 -0.72 3.14
C TYR A 164 3.63 -1.03 3.35
N LYS A 165 3.34 -2.15 4.01
CA LYS A 165 1.96 -2.51 4.35
C LYS A 165 1.64 -2.13 5.80
N GLN A 166 0.36 -1.92 6.07
CA GLN A 166 -0.14 -1.69 7.42
C GLN A 166 -1.47 -2.42 7.63
N PRO A 167 -1.73 -2.94 8.82
CA PRO A 167 -3.01 -3.57 9.14
C PRO A 167 -4.15 -2.54 9.07
N LEU A 168 -5.32 -2.95 8.57
CA LEU A 168 -6.51 -2.10 8.57
C LEU A 168 -7.07 -1.90 9.98
N LEU A 169 -6.86 -2.86 10.88
CA LEU A 169 -7.38 -2.83 12.24
C LEU A 169 -6.28 -2.48 13.26
N ALA A 170 -6.69 -1.91 14.39
CA ALA A 170 -5.81 -1.77 15.54
C ALA A 170 -5.53 -3.13 16.19
N PHE A 171 -4.37 -3.26 16.82
CA PHE A 171 -4.05 -4.42 17.63
C PHE A 171 -5.01 -4.50 18.83
N PRO A 172 -5.77 -5.59 19.03
CA PRO A 172 -6.97 -5.58 19.88
C PRO A 172 -6.70 -5.65 21.40
N VAL A 173 -5.43 -5.60 21.82
CA VAL A 173 -5.03 -5.56 23.24
C VAL A 173 -4.11 -4.36 23.45
N ALA A 174 -4.49 -3.43 24.32
CA ALA A 174 -3.82 -2.15 24.46
C ALA A 174 -2.34 -2.30 24.81
N GLY A 175 -1.44 -1.62 24.07
CA GLY A 175 0.00 -1.64 24.33
C GLY A 175 0.71 -2.98 24.08
N LYS A 176 0.02 -4.00 23.56
CA LYS A 176 0.63 -5.25 23.10
C LYS A 176 0.98 -5.17 21.60
N SER A 177 1.79 -6.13 21.15
CA SER A 177 2.28 -6.19 19.77
C SER A 177 2.25 -7.63 19.26
N ASN A 178 2.72 -7.85 18.02
CA ASN A 178 2.82 -9.17 17.39
C ASN A 178 3.46 -10.24 18.29
N ARG A 179 4.38 -9.87 19.18
CA ARG A 179 5.06 -10.80 20.13
C ARG A 179 4.09 -11.44 21.14
N SER A 180 2.93 -10.82 21.36
CA SER A 180 1.90 -11.35 22.25
C SER A 180 1.02 -12.41 21.58
N ILE A 181 1.10 -12.58 20.26
CA ILE A 181 0.40 -13.67 19.56
C ILE A 181 1.21 -14.95 19.73
N GLN A 182 0.69 -15.93 20.47
CA GLN A 182 1.38 -17.20 20.71
C GLN A 182 0.60 -18.43 20.21
N SER A 183 -0.69 -18.27 19.84
CA SER A 183 -1.44 -19.30 19.13
C SER A 183 -2.06 -18.71 17.88
N PHE A 184 -1.60 -19.15 16.72
CA PHE A 184 -2.03 -18.61 15.44
C PHE A 184 -3.25 -19.32 14.89
N TRP A 185 -3.93 -18.66 13.94
CA TRP A 185 -4.91 -19.26 13.06
C TRP A 185 -4.39 -20.58 12.48
N GLY A 186 -5.29 -21.54 12.29
CA GLY A 186 -4.93 -22.83 11.69
C GLY A 186 -4.39 -23.85 12.70
N ALA A 187 -3.87 -23.42 13.86
CA ALA A 187 -3.26 -24.31 14.86
C ALA A 187 -4.19 -25.47 15.27
N SER A 188 -3.60 -26.65 15.46
CA SER A 188 -4.32 -27.84 15.90
C SER A 188 -4.92 -27.64 17.29
N ARG A 189 -6.16 -28.11 17.48
CA ARG A 189 -6.91 -27.96 18.72
C ARG A 189 -7.70 -29.22 19.01
N ALA A 190 -7.97 -29.47 20.30
CA ALA A 190 -8.66 -30.68 20.77
C ALA A 190 -8.04 -31.97 20.18
N GLY A 191 -6.71 -32.08 20.25
CA GLY A 191 -5.98 -33.24 19.73
C GLY A 191 -6.01 -33.41 18.20
N GLY A 192 -6.32 -32.37 17.43
CA GLY A 192 -6.40 -32.43 15.96
C GLY A 192 -7.83 -32.41 15.41
N ALA A 193 -8.85 -32.53 16.27
CA ALA A 193 -10.24 -32.57 15.85
C ALA A 193 -10.79 -31.21 15.35
N ARG A 194 -10.15 -30.09 15.71
CA ARG A 194 -10.54 -28.75 15.22
C ARG A 194 -9.31 -27.92 14.86
N SER A 195 -9.50 -26.98 13.94
CA SER A 195 -8.51 -25.96 13.60
C SER A 195 -8.86 -24.64 14.29
N HIS A 196 -7.86 -23.93 14.80
CA HIS A 196 -8.02 -22.65 15.47
C HIS A 196 -8.56 -21.58 14.51
N LYS A 197 -9.69 -20.94 14.86
CA LYS A 197 -10.41 -19.96 14.03
C LYS A 197 -10.20 -18.50 14.48
N GLY A 198 -9.01 -18.20 14.98
CA GLY A 198 -8.60 -16.87 15.42
C GLY A 198 -7.12 -16.82 15.75
N ASN A 199 -6.69 -15.76 16.40
CA ASN A 199 -5.35 -15.62 17.00
C ASN A 199 -5.51 -15.37 18.51
N ASP A 200 -4.74 -16.09 19.33
CA ASP A 200 -4.73 -15.90 20.78
C ASP A 200 -3.60 -14.95 21.17
N ILE A 201 -3.99 -13.85 21.82
CA ILE A 201 -3.13 -12.74 22.20
C ILE A 201 -3.00 -12.75 23.73
N PHE A 202 -1.82 -13.10 24.22
CA PHE A 202 -1.54 -13.28 25.64
C PHE A 202 -1.25 -11.95 26.33
N ALA A 203 -1.90 -11.74 27.47
CA ALA A 203 -1.71 -10.62 28.37
C ALA A 203 -2.25 -10.99 29.75
N ASP A 204 -1.89 -10.23 30.78
CA ASP A 204 -2.36 -10.49 32.14
C ASP A 204 -3.90 -10.38 32.23
N ARG A 205 -4.51 -11.14 33.14
CA ARG A 205 -5.94 -11.00 33.42
C ARG A 205 -6.22 -9.55 33.83
N GLY A 206 -7.31 -8.98 33.32
CA GLY A 206 -7.66 -7.58 33.57
C GLY A 206 -7.02 -6.60 32.59
N HIS A 207 -6.10 -7.04 31.72
CA HIS A 207 -5.48 -6.16 30.74
C HIS A 207 -6.51 -5.62 29.72
N PRO A 208 -6.47 -4.34 29.31
CA PRO A 208 -7.49 -3.77 28.43
C PRO A 208 -7.55 -4.41 27.02
N VAL A 209 -8.75 -4.87 26.64
CA VAL A 209 -9.13 -5.26 25.27
C VAL A 209 -9.82 -4.07 24.60
N ILE A 210 -9.33 -3.69 23.43
CA ILE A 210 -9.82 -2.52 22.69
C ILE A 210 -10.57 -2.90 21.42
N ALA A 211 -11.48 -2.03 20.99
CA ALA A 211 -12.11 -2.15 19.68
C ALA A 211 -11.05 -2.01 18.57
N ALA A 212 -10.87 -3.06 17.78
CA ALA A 212 -9.93 -3.09 16.66
C ALA A 212 -10.34 -2.15 15.49
N ALA A 213 -11.62 -1.77 15.42
CA ALA A 213 -12.19 -0.92 14.38
C ALA A 213 -13.28 -0.01 14.94
N ASP A 214 -13.62 1.04 14.20
CA ASP A 214 -14.89 1.74 14.37
C ASP A 214 -16.03 0.76 14.07
N GLY A 215 -17.12 0.83 14.82
CA GLY A 215 -18.25 -0.06 14.56
C GLY A 215 -19.36 0.00 15.59
N SER A 216 -20.17 -1.06 15.60
CA SER A 216 -21.24 -1.26 16.57
C SER A 216 -21.15 -2.64 17.20
N ILE A 217 -21.40 -2.72 18.50
CA ILE A 217 -21.42 -3.98 19.24
C ILE A 217 -22.70 -4.73 18.85
N SER A 218 -22.56 -5.81 18.08
CA SER A 218 -23.70 -6.61 17.61
C SER A 218 -24.21 -7.56 18.68
N SER A 219 -23.33 -8.06 19.56
CA SER A 219 -23.77 -8.82 20.74
C SER A 219 -22.72 -8.89 21.84
N VAL A 220 -23.20 -9.07 23.06
CA VAL A 220 -22.42 -9.32 24.28
C VAL A 220 -23.02 -10.57 24.92
N ARG A 221 -22.22 -11.62 25.15
CA ARG A 221 -22.74 -12.93 25.59
C ARG A 221 -21.80 -13.57 26.61
N ASP A 222 -22.33 -14.43 27.47
CA ASP A 222 -21.55 -15.28 28.38
C ASP A 222 -22.03 -16.72 28.25
N ARG A 223 -21.53 -17.44 27.23
CA ARG A 223 -21.96 -18.81 26.93
C ARG A 223 -21.03 -19.52 25.96
N GLY A 224 -21.13 -20.84 25.93
CA GLY A 224 -20.43 -21.70 24.96
C GLY A 224 -18.92 -21.69 25.17
N LEU A 225 -18.19 -22.11 24.13
CA LEU A 225 -16.73 -22.28 24.22
C LEU A 225 -15.98 -20.98 24.50
N GLY A 226 -16.48 -19.84 24.02
CA GLY A 226 -15.86 -18.53 24.21
C GLY A 226 -16.04 -17.92 25.59
N GLY A 227 -16.94 -18.44 26.43
CA GLY A 227 -17.29 -17.82 27.71
C GLY A 227 -17.85 -16.41 27.51
N LYS A 228 -17.26 -15.43 28.21
CA LYS A 228 -17.59 -14.01 28.04
C LYS A 228 -17.00 -13.51 26.72
N GLN A 229 -17.87 -13.00 25.87
CA GLN A 229 -17.53 -12.64 24.50
C GLN A 229 -18.26 -11.39 23.99
N ILE A 230 -17.57 -10.64 23.14
CA ILE A 230 -18.09 -9.46 22.44
C ILE A 230 -18.00 -9.70 20.93
N TRP A 231 -19.04 -9.29 20.22
CA TRP A 231 -19.06 -9.23 18.76
C TRP A 231 -19.20 -7.78 18.32
N LEU A 232 -18.27 -7.32 17.48
CA LEU A 232 -18.27 -5.98 16.88
C LEU A 232 -18.51 -6.12 15.38
N ARG A 233 -19.45 -5.34 14.83
CA ARG A 233 -19.68 -5.23 13.39
C ARG A 233 -18.85 -4.08 12.83
N ASP A 234 -17.92 -4.40 11.94
CA ASP A 234 -17.05 -3.44 11.25
C ASP A 234 -17.63 -3.16 9.84
N PRO A 235 -18.11 -1.93 9.57
CA PRO A 235 -18.65 -1.57 8.27
C PRO A 235 -17.55 -1.41 7.19
N LEU A 236 -16.31 -1.08 7.55
CA LEU A 236 -15.22 -0.83 6.59
C LEU A 236 -14.81 -2.12 5.88
N THR A 237 -14.58 -3.18 6.66
CA THR A 237 -14.14 -4.49 6.15
C THR A 237 -15.29 -5.46 5.92
N GLN A 238 -16.52 -5.04 6.25
CA GLN A 238 -17.77 -5.82 6.20
C GLN A 238 -17.72 -7.13 7.02
N SER A 239 -16.88 -7.17 8.05
CA SER A 239 -16.73 -8.32 8.95
C SER A 239 -17.34 -8.12 10.33
N SER A 240 -17.42 -9.23 11.06
CA SER A 240 -17.72 -9.26 12.49
C SER A 240 -16.47 -9.71 13.25
N HIS A 241 -16.02 -8.91 14.21
CA HIS A 241 -14.87 -9.20 15.05
C HIS A 241 -15.34 -9.86 16.34
N TYR A 242 -14.71 -10.97 16.68
CA TYR A 242 -15.03 -11.81 17.83
C TYR A 242 -13.94 -11.67 18.89
N TYR A 243 -14.31 -11.25 20.08
CA TYR A 243 -13.43 -11.12 21.25
C TYR A 243 -13.93 -12.11 22.29
N ALA A 244 -13.15 -13.13 22.65
CA ALA A 244 -13.55 -14.21 23.55
C ALA A 244 -12.59 -14.39 24.73
N HIS A 245 -13.02 -15.24 25.66
CA HIS A 245 -12.33 -15.56 26.92
C HIS A 245 -12.18 -14.37 27.86
N LEU A 246 -13.02 -13.34 27.70
CA LEU A 246 -12.92 -12.10 28.46
C LEU A 246 -13.13 -12.35 29.96
N ASP A 247 -12.51 -11.53 30.80
CA ASP A 247 -12.79 -11.47 32.22
C ASP A 247 -14.03 -10.60 32.49
N SER A 248 -14.12 -9.47 31.79
CA SER A 248 -15.23 -8.52 31.87
C SER A 248 -15.58 -7.95 30.50
N GLN A 249 -16.86 -7.62 30.30
CA GLN A 249 -17.40 -6.98 29.11
C GLN A 249 -17.88 -5.58 29.50
N LEU A 250 -17.26 -4.53 28.96
CA LEU A 250 -17.46 -3.14 29.38
C LEU A 250 -18.41 -2.37 28.43
N VAL A 251 -19.09 -3.08 27.55
CA VAL A 251 -19.99 -2.53 26.53
C VAL A 251 -21.28 -3.33 26.49
N LYS A 252 -22.30 -2.77 25.82
CA LYS A 252 -23.60 -3.42 25.60
C LYS A 252 -23.93 -3.55 24.11
N ALA A 253 -24.81 -4.47 23.76
CA ALA A 253 -25.32 -4.60 22.40
C ALA A 253 -25.96 -3.29 21.92
N GLY A 254 -25.75 -2.95 20.64
CA GLY A 254 -26.18 -1.69 20.02
C GLY A 254 -25.26 -0.50 20.27
N GLN A 255 -24.30 -0.59 21.20
CA GLN A 255 -23.35 0.50 21.48
C GLN A 255 -22.44 0.74 20.27
N ARG A 256 -22.30 2.01 19.87
CA ARG A 256 -21.27 2.44 18.91
C ARG A 256 -19.94 2.61 19.63
N VAL A 257 -18.87 2.15 19.01
CA VAL A 257 -17.51 2.27 19.53
C VAL A 257 -16.58 2.80 18.45
N LYS A 258 -15.54 3.49 18.88
CA LYS A 258 -14.43 3.93 18.06
C LYS A 258 -13.26 2.99 18.22
N ARG A 259 -12.46 2.87 17.16
CA ARG A 259 -11.19 2.15 17.20
C ARG A 259 -10.35 2.70 18.34
N GLY A 260 -9.92 1.82 19.26
CA GLY A 260 -9.18 2.21 20.46
C GLY A 260 -9.98 2.23 21.75
N ASP A 261 -11.32 2.28 21.69
CA ASP A 261 -12.16 2.23 22.88
C ASP A 261 -11.94 0.91 23.64
N THR A 262 -11.81 0.97 24.96
CA THR A 262 -11.75 -0.26 25.77
C THR A 262 -13.14 -0.88 25.85
N ILE A 263 -13.26 -2.13 25.39
CA ILE A 263 -14.54 -2.83 25.29
C ILE A 263 -14.67 -4.00 26.27
N GLY A 264 -13.56 -4.47 26.82
CA GLY A 264 -13.50 -5.60 27.73
C GLY A 264 -12.13 -5.75 28.36
N LEU A 265 -11.97 -6.76 29.20
CA LEU A 265 -10.71 -7.07 29.86
C LEU A 265 -10.30 -8.52 29.53
N VAL A 266 -9.00 -8.74 29.34
CA VAL A 266 -8.42 -10.07 29.08
C VAL A 266 -8.73 -11.00 30.24
N GLY A 267 -9.08 -12.24 29.94
CA GLY A 267 -9.38 -13.27 30.93
C GLY A 267 -9.03 -14.66 30.42
N ASN A 268 -9.75 -15.66 30.92
CA ASN A 268 -9.66 -17.03 30.46
C ASN A 268 -11.01 -17.77 30.59
N THR A 269 -12.13 -17.08 30.42
CA THR A 269 -13.47 -17.70 30.58
C THR A 269 -13.80 -18.69 29.46
N GLY A 270 -14.83 -19.52 29.64
CA GLY A 270 -15.19 -20.55 28.66
C GLY A 270 -14.23 -21.74 28.70
N ASN A 271 -13.83 -22.26 27.54
CA ASN A 271 -12.93 -23.41 27.45
C ASN A 271 -11.45 -23.07 27.72
N ALA A 272 -11.11 -21.79 27.89
CA ALA A 272 -9.78 -21.30 28.26
C ALA A 272 -9.50 -21.36 29.77
N ARG A 273 -10.45 -21.82 30.61
CA ARG A 273 -10.37 -21.71 32.08
C ARG A 273 -9.10 -22.30 32.71
N THR A 274 -8.51 -23.30 32.06
CA THR A 274 -7.29 -23.99 32.53
C THR A 274 -6.03 -23.57 31.77
N THR A 275 -6.08 -22.51 30.95
CA THR A 275 -4.91 -21.98 30.22
C THR A 275 -4.52 -20.60 30.75
N PRO A 276 -3.31 -20.12 30.43
CA PRO A 276 -2.92 -18.74 30.76
C PRO A 276 -3.90 -17.73 30.13
N PRO A 277 -4.14 -16.57 30.78
CA PRO A 277 -5.03 -15.54 30.27
C PRO A 277 -4.61 -15.03 28.88
N HIS A 278 -5.61 -14.89 28.00
CA HIS A 278 -5.43 -14.40 26.64
C HIS A 278 -6.76 -13.89 26.07
N LEU A 279 -6.67 -13.03 25.07
CA LEU A 279 -7.78 -12.71 24.18
C LEU A 279 -7.77 -13.70 23.02
N HIS A 280 -8.87 -14.43 22.81
CA HIS A 280 -9.12 -15.05 21.50
C HIS A 280 -9.75 -14.00 20.58
N PHE A 281 -9.04 -13.63 19.52
CA PHE A 281 -9.51 -12.67 18.52
C PHE A 281 -9.80 -13.38 17.19
N GLY A 282 -11.04 -13.28 16.72
CA GLY A 282 -11.48 -13.86 15.45
C GLY A 282 -12.11 -12.83 14.52
N ILE A 283 -12.05 -13.07 13.21
CA ILE A 283 -12.70 -12.23 12.19
C ILE A 283 -13.61 -13.13 11.35
N TYR A 284 -14.86 -12.72 11.18
CA TYR A 284 -15.88 -13.47 10.45
C TYR A 284 -16.45 -12.62 9.31
N LYS A 285 -16.41 -13.16 8.10
CA LYS A 285 -17.00 -12.59 6.88
C LYS A 285 -18.17 -13.47 6.41
N SER A 286 -18.80 -13.12 5.28
CA SER A 286 -19.92 -13.87 4.71
C SER A 286 -19.60 -15.36 4.49
N GLY A 287 -18.35 -15.69 4.13
CA GLY A 287 -17.87 -17.06 3.93
C GLY A 287 -17.39 -17.78 5.20
N GLY A 288 -17.51 -17.18 6.38
CA GLY A 288 -17.05 -17.75 7.65
C GLY A 288 -15.83 -17.05 8.24
N ALA A 289 -15.13 -17.75 9.14
CA ALA A 289 -13.95 -17.23 9.81
C ALA A 289 -12.77 -17.09 8.83
N VAL A 290 -11.99 -16.03 8.96
CA VAL A 290 -10.77 -15.76 8.20
C VAL A 290 -9.59 -15.52 9.14
N ASP A 291 -8.37 -15.70 8.67
CA ASP A 291 -7.16 -15.43 9.48
C ASP A 291 -7.13 -13.95 9.90
N PRO A 292 -7.13 -13.63 11.21
CA PRO A 292 -7.02 -12.27 11.67
C PRO A 292 -5.64 -11.65 11.44
N LYS A 293 -4.58 -12.44 11.21
CA LYS A 293 -3.20 -11.95 11.20
C LYS A 293 -3.01 -10.77 10.23
N PRO A 294 -3.39 -10.82 8.94
CA PRO A 294 -3.22 -9.69 8.02
C PRO A 294 -3.94 -8.40 8.48
N TYR A 295 -4.99 -8.52 9.30
CA TYR A 295 -5.79 -7.40 9.76
C TYR A 295 -5.19 -6.66 10.95
N ILE A 296 -4.29 -7.30 11.73
CA ILE A 296 -3.77 -6.75 12.99
C ILE A 296 -2.23 -6.79 13.08
N TRP A 297 -1.55 -7.48 12.17
CA TRP A 297 -0.10 -7.65 12.21
C TRP A 297 0.60 -6.32 11.96
N GLN A 298 1.29 -5.82 12.98
CA GLN A 298 1.99 -4.55 12.93
C GLN A 298 3.30 -4.72 12.14
N GLN A 299 3.49 -3.96 11.07
CA GLN A 299 4.75 -3.90 10.34
C GLN A 299 5.47 -2.59 10.65
N GLU A 300 6.80 -2.66 10.71
CA GLU A 300 7.65 -1.49 10.86
C GLU A 300 7.63 -0.65 9.59
N ILE A 301 7.64 0.67 9.75
CA ILE A 301 7.80 1.57 8.60
C ILE A 301 9.28 1.53 8.21
N PRO A 302 9.63 1.24 6.95
CA PRO A 302 11.02 1.13 6.54
C PRO A 302 11.76 2.45 6.78
N GLU A 303 13.01 2.35 7.22
CA GLU A 303 13.91 3.49 7.31
C GLU A 303 14.21 4.06 5.92
N LYS A 304 14.66 5.31 5.86
CA LYS A 304 15.07 5.91 4.59
C LYS A 304 16.34 5.21 4.09
N SER A 305 16.43 4.97 2.79
CA SER A 305 17.66 4.45 2.20
C SER A 305 18.71 5.56 2.15
N ILE A 306 19.90 5.27 2.68
CA ILE A 306 21.05 6.17 2.61
C ILE A 306 21.52 6.19 1.15
N ALA A 307 21.67 7.39 0.57
CA ALA A 307 22.15 7.54 -0.80
C ALA A 307 23.58 6.99 -0.92
N LEU A 308 23.80 6.08 -1.87
CA LEU A 308 25.14 5.63 -2.24
C LEU A 308 25.84 6.65 -3.16
N PRO A 309 27.18 6.57 -3.31
CA PRO A 309 27.88 7.33 -4.34
C PRO A 309 27.24 7.12 -5.71
N PHE A 310 27.05 8.19 -6.47
CA PHE A 310 26.27 8.14 -7.71
C PHE A 310 27.12 8.52 -8.92
N ALA A 311 26.98 7.72 -9.97
CA ALA A 311 27.27 8.07 -11.36
C ALA A 311 26.13 7.50 -12.21
N GLU A 312 25.73 8.18 -13.29
CA GLU A 312 24.63 7.69 -14.13
C GLU A 312 24.97 6.34 -14.74
N ILE A 313 26.23 6.17 -15.18
CA ILE A 313 26.71 4.98 -15.84
C ILE A 313 27.71 4.25 -14.93
N ALA A 314 27.57 2.94 -14.86
CA ALA A 314 28.48 2.06 -14.16
C ALA A 314 28.73 0.76 -14.93
N ILE A 315 29.68 -0.05 -14.46
CA ILE A 315 30.01 -1.35 -15.04
C ILE A 315 29.93 -2.43 -13.96
N GLY A 316 29.32 -3.57 -14.29
CA GLY A 316 29.37 -4.75 -13.44
C GLY A 316 30.79 -5.31 -13.34
N LYS A 317 31.32 -5.43 -12.12
CA LYS A 317 32.72 -5.78 -11.85
C LYS A 317 32.84 -7.17 -11.25
N GLY A 318 33.69 -7.98 -11.89
CA GLY A 318 34.08 -9.30 -11.41
C GLY A 318 33.07 -10.40 -11.74
N THR A 319 33.50 -11.65 -11.61
CA THR A 319 32.71 -12.84 -11.99
C THR A 319 31.46 -13.05 -11.13
N GLY A 320 31.40 -12.43 -9.95
CA GLY A 320 30.23 -12.45 -9.06
C GLY A 320 29.23 -11.31 -9.27
N ALA A 321 29.35 -10.52 -10.34
CA ALA A 321 28.47 -9.39 -10.63
C ALA A 321 27.06 -9.85 -11.02
N ASN A 322 26.26 -10.20 -10.02
CA ASN A 322 24.93 -10.76 -10.20
C ASN A 322 23.86 -9.68 -10.08
N LEU A 323 22.97 -9.63 -11.09
CA LEU A 323 21.73 -8.85 -11.07
C LEU A 323 20.62 -9.71 -10.48
N ARG A 324 19.87 -9.17 -9.52
CA ARG A 324 18.85 -9.90 -8.76
C ARG A 324 17.51 -9.19 -8.78
N ARG A 325 16.43 -9.96 -8.57
CA ARG A 325 15.07 -9.41 -8.46
C ARG A 325 14.80 -8.63 -7.17
N ARG A 326 15.58 -8.89 -6.11
CA ARG A 326 15.47 -8.22 -4.80
C ARG A 326 16.83 -7.65 -4.36
N PRO A 327 16.86 -6.59 -3.53
CA PRO A 327 18.08 -5.97 -3.01
C PRO A 327 18.71 -6.79 -1.86
N ASP A 328 18.87 -8.10 -2.06
CA ASP A 328 19.45 -9.00 -1.07
C ASP A 328 20.08 -10.23 -1.74
N SER A 329 20.94 -10.95 -1.02
CA SER A 329 21.69 -12.09 -1.58
C SER A 329 20.85 -13.33 -1.86
N LYS A 330 19.65 -13.44 -1.28
CA LYS A 330 18.66 -14.52 -1.48
C LYS A 330 17.69 -14.20 -2.62
N GLY A 331 17.63 -12.94 -3.08
CA GLY A 331 16.88 -12.54 -4.26
C GLY A 331 17.21 -13.41 -5.47
N GLU A 332 16.18 -13.78 -6.24
CA GLU A 332 16.33 -14.59 -7.45
C GLU A 332 17.38 -13.97 -8.39
N LEU A 333 18.32 -14.79 -8.84
CA LEU A 333 19.32 -14.38 -9.82
C LEU A 333 18.64 -14.18 -11.17
N ILE A 334 18.71 -12.97 -11.70
CA ILE A 334 18.24 -12.66 -13.06
C ILE A 334 19.29 -13.12 -14.06
N ARG A 335 20.51 -12.57 -13.92
CA ARG A 335 21.70 -12.94 -14.71
C ARG A 335 22.97 -12.37 -14.11
N ASN A 336 24.10 -12.78 -14.66
CA ASN A 336 25.38 -12.12 -14.43
C ASN A 336 25.56 -10.94 -15.39
N ILE A 337 26.03 -9.81 -14.89
CA ILE A 337 26.24 -8.53 -15.58
C ILE A 337 27.72 -8.12 -15.60
N GLN A 338 28.64 -9.09 -15.49
CA GLN A 338 30.07 -8.80 -15.57
C GLN A 338 30.41 -8.10 -16.90
N ASN A 339 31.09 -6.96 -16.79
CA ASN A 339 31.47 -6.07 -17.88
C ASN A 339 30.31 -5.40 -18.63
N ASP A 340 29.06 -5.63 -18.23
CA ASP A 340 27.92 -4.91 -18.78
C ASP A 340 27.96 -3.46 -18.31
N THR A 341 27.65 -2.54 -19.22
CA THR A 341 27.31 -1.16 -18.89
C THR A 341 25.90 -1.12 -18.33
N VAL A 342 25.74 -0.47 -17.19
CA VAL A 342 24.47 -0.33 -16.48
C VAL A 342 24.18 1.12 -16.17
N THR A 343 22.91 1.49 -16.20
CA THR A 343 22.42 2.79 -15.74
C THR A 343 21.96 2.67 -14.29
N ILE A 344 22.39 3.58 -13.42
CA ILE A 344 21.96 3.62 -12.02
C ILE A 344 20.71 4.48 -11.90
N LEU A 345 19.61 3.89 -11.44
CA LEU A 345 18.34 4.57 -11.19
C LEU A 345 18.25 5.09 -9.74
N GLY A 346 18.90 4.39 -8.81
CA GLY A 346 18.79 4.63 -7.38
C GLY A 346 19.49 3.57 -6.57
N ASN A 347 19.17 3.50 -5.27
CA ASN A 347 19.64 2.43 -4.41
C ASN A 347 18.67 2.12 -3.26
N SER A 348 18.60 0.84 -2.91
CA SER A 348 17.96 0.37 -1.69
C SER A 348 19.04 -0.22 -0.81
N THR A 349 19.22 0.31 0.40
CA THR A 349 20.32 -0.07 1.30
C THR A 349 21.69 -0.01 0.58
N ASN A 350 22.45 -1.12 0.56
CA ASN A 350 23.73 -1.30 -0.12
C ASN A 350 23.63 -1.90 -1.54
N TRP A 351 22.45 -1.86 -2.14
CA TRP A 351 22.19 -2.40 -3.48
C TRP A 351 21.77 -1.28 -4.43
N TYR A 352 22.48 -1.12 -5.53
CA TYR A 352 22.06 -0.23 -6.60
C TYR A 352 20.87 -0.85 -7.33
N HIS A 353 19.85 -0.03 -7.57
CA HIS A 353 18.83 -0.32 -8.56
C HIS A 353 19.38 0.12 -9.91
N VAL A 354 19.60 -0.85 -10.80
CA VAL A 354 20.22 -0.62 -12.09
C VAL A 354 19.31 -1.10 -13.21
N ARG A 355 19.47 -0.50 -14.37
CA ARG A 355 18.89 -0.96 -15.63
C ARG A 355 20.01 -1.24 -16.62
N ILE A 356 19.95 -2.39 -17.28
CA ILE A 356 20.89 -2.75 -18.36
C ILE A 356 20.33 -2.32 -19.72
N ALA A 357 21.18 -2.32 -20.75
CA ALA A 357 20.86 -1.76 -22.07
C ALA A 357 19.67 -2.42 -22.79
N ASP A 358 19.34 -3.68 -22.47
CA ASP A 358 18.15 -4.39 -22.98
C ASP A 358 16.85 -4.00 -22.25
N SER A 359 16.92 -2.98 -21.38
CA SER A 359 15.85 -2.45 -20.54
C SER A 359 15.44 -3.32 -19.35
N LEU A 360 16.20 -4.37 -19.02
CA LEU A 360 15.96 -5.16 -17.81
C LEU A 360 16.45 -4.41 -16.57
N ALA A 361 15.55 -4.20 -15.61
CA ALA A 361 15.87 -3.64 -14.30
C ALA A 361 16.21 -4.76 -13.28
N GLY A 362 16.98 -4.40 -12.25
CA GLY A 362 17.24 -5.26 -11.12
C GLY A 362 18.18 -4.63 -10.10
N PHE A 363 18.57 -5.42 -9.10
CA PHE A 363 19.46 -4.98 -8.03
C PHE A 363 20.83 -5.63 -8.13
N ALA A 364 21.87 -4.82 -7.96
CA ALA A 364 23.26 -5.27 -7.88
C ALA A 364 23.93 -4.69 -6.63
N HIS A 365 24.60 -5.54 -5.86
CA HIS A 365 25.25 -5.11 -4.62
C HIS A 365 26.37 -4.09 -4.94
N GLN A 366 26.55 -3.08 -4.11
CA GLN A 366 27.53 -2.01 -4.36
C GLN A 366 28.97 -2.52 -4.58
N SER A 367 29.35 -3.66 -3.98
CA SER A 367 30.70 -4.23 -4.13
C SER A 367 30.99 -4.77 -5.54
N VAL A 368 29.95 -5.03 -6.33
CA VAL A 368 30.08 -5.54 -7.71
C VAL A 368 29.79 -4.47 -8.76
N ILE A 369 29.63 -3.21 -8.35
CA ILE A 369 29.42 -2.08 -9.26
C ILE A 369 30.65 -1.17 -9.25
N ARG A 370 31.18 -0.89 -10.44
CA ARG A 370 32.22 0.13 -10.65
C ARG A 370 31.60 1.33 -11.34
N LEU A 371 31.47 2.44 -10.61
CA LEU A 371 31.01 3.71 -11.15
C LEU A 371 31.99 4.22 -12.23
N ILE A 372 31.48 4.67 -13.36
CA ILE A 372 32.25 5.43 -14.34
C ILE A 372 32.09 6.89 -13.93
N LYS A 373 33.18 7.53 -13.50
CA LYS A 373 33.14 8.98 -13.24
C LYS A 373 33.02 9.69 -14.58
N ASP A 374 32.13 10.66 -14.64
CA ASP A 374 32.01 11.60 -15.77
C ASP A 374 33.32 12.36 -16.01
#